data_AF-A0A4U0VJ39-F1
#
_entry.id   AF-A0A4U0VJ39-F1
#
_cell.length_a   1.000
_cell.length_b   1.000
_cell.length_c   1.000
_cell.angle_alpha   90.00
_cell.angle_beta   90.00
_cell.angle_gamma   90.00
#
_symmetry.space_group_name_H-M   'P 1'
#
loop_
_entity.id
_entity.type
_entity.pdbx_description
1 polymer ?
#
loop_
_entity_poly.entity_id
_entity_poly.type
_entity_poly.pdbx_seq_one_letter_code
_entity_poly.pdbx_strand_id
1 'polypeptide(L)'
;MATTNGAQPEGSYFEQQRALLVSDIAASLENVLQNINKLNRSLEGVIAVGNEFGQVEGLWSQFENVMAKEPEIEGAKNAKEGAAEEGAAEEGLAVSGGVDSMALASLCSENAQVINRQTPLVGFIVDHKLREGSTQEARNVAEELRRLRIEPRVLTLDWKHHGNPSTVEHLEHLARKLRFQAIGRACSEYGIESLLVAHHADDQAETVLMRIVGKYFGSGLRGIGCSRPIPECQGIYGVDQSGSPRLVKSREPETTNDAHEMLIEDGGVSVLRPLLSFTKEELTEYCKAAKVRWFEDRTNADPKFALRNTIRHLQKNDRLP
;
A
#
# COMPACT_ATOMS: atom_id res chain seq x y z
N MET A 1 -74.80 -18.61 57.19
CA MET A 1 -73.67 -17.68 57.29
C MET A 1 -72.41 -18.53 57.34
N ALA A 2 -71.60 -18.44 56.28
CA ALA A 2 -70.40 -19.23 56.08
C ALA A 2 -69.18 -18.37 56.37
N THR A 3 -68.30 -18.82 57.26
CA THR A 3 -66.88 -18.44 57.32
C THR A 3 -66.12 -19.54 58.05
N THR A 4 -65.66 -20.56 57.31
CA THR A 4 -64.67 -21.52 57.81
C THR A 4 -63.30 -21.07 57.30
N ASN A 5 -62.51 -20.48 58.20
CA ASN A 5 -61.08 -20.23 58.00
C ASN A 5 -60.36 -21.57 57.83
N GLY A 6 -59.97 -21.89 56.60
CA GLY A 6 -59.07 -23.00 56.31
C GLY A 6 -57.66 -22.62 56.73
N ALA A 7 -57.19 -23.20 57.83
CA ALA A 7 -55.78 -23.20 58.19
C ALA A 7 -55.02 -24.01 57.13
N GLN A 8 -54.06 -23.38 56.46
CA GLN A 8 -53.14 -24.10 55.55
C GLN A 8 -52.24 -25.01 56.38
N PRO A 9 -51.95 -26.25 55.92
CA PRO A 9 -51.03 -27.13 56.61
C PRO A 9 -49.61 -26.53 56.47
N GLU A 10 -48.98 -26.19 57.60
CA GLU A 10 -47.56 -25.90 57.61
C GLU A 10 -46.82 -27.15 57.14
N GLY A 11 -46.28 -27.08 55.90
CA GLY A 11 -45.54 -28.18 55.30
C GLY A 11 -44.42 -28.66 56.22
N SER A 12 -44.13 -29.96 56.17
CA SER A 12 -43.07 -30.58 56.97
C SER A 12 -41.77 -29.77 56.85
N TYR A 13 -40.95 -29.72 57.91
CA TYR A 13 -39.63 -29.05 57.89
C TYR A 13 -38.82 -29.39 56.62
N PHE A 14 -38.92 -30.63 56.14
CA PHE A 14 -38.34 -31.07 54.87
C PHE A 14 -38.90 -30.37 53.62
N GLU A 15 -40.21 -30.12 53.57
CA GLU A 15 -40.85 -29.42 52.45
C GLU A 15 -40.48 -27.94 52.43
N GLN A 16 -40.39 -27.31 53.61
CA GLN A 16 -39.91 -25.92 53.74
C GLN A 16 -38.45 -25.79 53.30
N GLN A 17 -37.59 -26.71 53.75
CA GLN A 17 -36.17 -26.70 53.41
C GLN A 17 -35.91 -27.06 51.94
N ARG A 18 -36.74 -27.95 51.36
CA ARG A 18 -36.74 -28.24 49.91
C ARG A 18 -37.16 -27.02 49.09
N ALA A 19 -38.18 -26.28 49.53
CA ALA A 19 -38.63 -25.07 48.84
C ALA A 19 -37.54 -23.98 48.84
N LEU A 20 -36.84 -23.79 49.96
CA LEU A 20 -35.69 -22.88 50.05
C LEU A 20 -34.55 -23.30 49.11
N LEU A 21 -34.16 -24.58 49.11
CA LEU A 21 -33.12 -25.09 48.21
C LEU A 21 -33.49 -24.93 46.74
N VAL A 22 -34.74 -25.20 46.37
CA VAL A 22 -35.20 -25.04 44.98
C VAL A 22 -35.20 -23.56 44.57
N SER A 23 -35.57 -22.66 45.49
CA SER A 23 -35.49 -21.21 45.26
C SER A 23 -34.05 -20.74 45.06
N ASP A 24 -33.11 -21.22 45.88
CA ASP A 24 -31.69 -20.87 45.77
C ASP A 24 -31.07 -21.41 44.47
N ILE A 25 -31.42 -22.63 44.07
CA ILE A 25 -30.98 -23.21 42.78
C ILE A 25 -31.55 -22.39 41.62
N ALA A 26 -32.83 -22.00 41.68
CA ALA A 26 -33.45 -21.18 40.64
C ALA A 26 -32.76 -19.81 40.52
N ALA A 27 -32.49 -19.13 41.65
CA ALA A 27 -31.76 -17.86 41.66
C ALA A 27 -30.32 -18.02 41.13
N SER A 28 -29.64 -19.13 41.46
CA SER A 28 -28.32 -19.45 40.93
C SER A 28 -28.35 -19.67 39.41
N LEU A 29 -29.36 -20.37 38.89
CA LEU A 29 -29.52 -20.60 37.45
C LEU A 29 -29.84 -19.30 36.69
N GLU A 30 -30.67 -18.44 37.26
CA GLU A 30 -30.96 -17.10 36.73
C GLU A 30 -29.67 -16.27 36.59
N ASN A 31 -28.82 -16.28 37.62
CA ASN A 31 -27.51 -15.61 37.59
C ASN A 31 -26.57 -16.21 36.53
N VAL A 32 -26.57 -17.54 36.37
CA VAL A 32 -25.78 -18.21 35.32
C VAL A 32 -26.27 -17.79 33.93
N LEU A 33 -27.58 -17.74 33.69
CA LEU A 33 -28.16 -17.29 32.42
C LEU A 33 -27.85 -15.82 32.13
N GLN A 34 -27.92 -14.95 33.14
CA GLN A 34 -27.52 -13.54 32.99
C GLN A 34 -26.03 -13.40 32.67
N ASN A 35 -25.17 -14.21 33.29
CA ASN A 35 -23.74 -14.23 33.01
C ASN A 35 -23.46 -14.75 31.60
N ILE A 36 -24.15 -15.80 31.14
CA ILE A 36 -24.06 -16.31 29.76
C ILE A 36 -24.50 -15.25 28.76
N ASN A 37 -25.59 -14.52 29.01
CA ASN A 37 -26.04 -13.44 28.14
C ASN A 37 -25.06 -12.26 28.08
N LYS A 38 -24.42 -11.91 29.22
CA LYS A 38 -23.33 -10.93 29.25
C LYS A 38 -22.11 -11.43 28.46
N LEU A 39 -21.77 -12.71 28.58
CA LEU A 39 -20.67 -13.32 27.82
C LEU A 39 -20.97 -13.32 26.33
N ASN A 40 -22.19 -13.67 25.91
CA ASN A 40 -22.61 -13.62 24.50
C ASN A 40 -22.52 -12.20 23.95
N ARG A 41 -23.01 -11.18 24.68
CA ARG A 41 -22.84 -9.78 24.25
C ARG A 41 -21.37 -9.35 24.19
N SER A 42 -20.54 -9.83 25.10
CA SER A 42 -19.09 -9.59 25.06
C SER A 42 -18.44 -10.28 23.87
N LEU A 43 -18.84 -11.51 23.55
CA LEU A 43 -18.38 -12.26 22.37
C LEU A 43 -18.84 -11.61 21.08
N GLU A 44 -20.09 -11.14 20.99
CA GLU A 44 -20.59 -10.33 19.87
C GLU A 44 -19.79 -9.04 19.70
N GLY A 45 -19.41 -8.38 20.80
CA GLY A 45 -18.51 -7.23 20.78
C GLY A 45 -17.09 -7.58 20.30
N VAL A 46 -16.55 -8.72 20.72
CA VAL A 46 -15.24 -9.23 20.24
C VAL A 46 -15.31 -9.67 18.78
N ILE A 47 -16.43 -10.24 18.32
CA ILE A 47 -16.68 -10.59 16.92
C ILE A 47 -16.87 -9.34 16.06
N ALA A 48 -17.50 -8.29 16.60
CA ALA A 48 -17.59 -6.99 15.91
C ALA A 48 -16.22 -6.36 15.71
N VAL A 49 -15.35 -6.39 16.74
CA VAL A 49 -13.93 -6.01 16.62
C VAL A 49 -13.19 -6.96 15.66
N GLY A 50 -13.49 -8.26 15.70
CA GLY A 50 -12.95 -9.25 14.74
C GLY A 50 -13.38 -9.00 13.29
N ASN A 51 -14.58 -8.46 13.05
CA ASN A 51 -15.05 -8.04 11.72
C ASN A 51 -14.39 -6.73 11.26
N GLU A 52 -14.02 -5.83 12.18
CA GLU A 52 -13.16 -4.68 11.87
C GLU A 52 -11.73 -5.14 11.50
N PHE A 53 -11.24 -6.22 12.13
CA PHE A 53 -10.00 -6.88 11.70
C PHE A 53 -10.17 -7.70 10.41
N GLY A 54 -11.36 -8.19 10.07
CA GLY A 54 -11.60 -8.94 8.83
C GLY A 54 -11.43 -8.08 7.57
N GLN A 55 -11.71 -6.78 7.65
CA GLN A 55 -11.35 -5.84 6.59
C GLN A 55 -9.84 -5.69 6.48
N VAL A 56 -9.14 -5.54 7.61
CA VAL A 56 -7.66 -5.43 7.63
C VAL A 56 -6.99 -6.73 7.17
N GLU A 57 -7.46 -7.90 7.59
CA GLU A 57 -6.96 -9.23 7.22
C GLU A 57 -7.22 -9.53 5.73
N GLY A 58 -8.38 -9.10 5.21
CA GLY A 58 -8.69 -9.14 3.78
C GLY A 58 -7.76 -8.23 2.96
N LEU A 59 -7.49 -7.02 3.44
CA LEU A 59 -6.52 -6.10 2.83
C LEU A 59 -5.10 -6.70 2.85
N TRP A 60 -4.71 -7.32 3.97
CA TRP A 60 -3.45 -8.02 4.14
C TRP A 60 -3.26 -9.18 3.17
N SER A 61 -4.26 -10.07 3.06
CA SER A 61 -4.21 -11.20 2.14
C SER A 61 -4.12 -10.74 0.68
N GLN A 62 -4.82 -9.66 0.31
CA GLN A 62 -4.70 -9.09 -1.03
C GLN A 62 -3.33 -8.48 -1.28
N PHE A 63 -2.76 -7.77 -0.31
CA PHE A 63 -1.42 -7.20 -0.40
C PHE A 63 -0.35 -8.29 -0.56
N GLU A 64 -0.38 -9.32 0.28
CA GLU A 64 0.54 -10.47 0.19
C GLU A 64 0.45 -11.17 -1.17
N ASN A 65 -0.76 -11.39 -1.68
CA ASN A 65 -0.96 -12.00 -3.00
C ASN A 65 -0.36 -11.16 -4.15
N VAL A 66 -0.32 -9.83 -4.01
CA VAL A 66 0.33 -8.96 -5.00
C VAL A 66 1.85 -8.98 -4.85
N MET A 67 2.36 -9.02 -3.61
CA MET A 67 3.79 -9.10 -3.34
C MET A 67 4.39 -10.48 -3.67
N ALA A 68 3.61 -11.55 -3.57
CA ALA A 68 4.02 -12.92 -3.87
C ALA A 68 3.94 -13.27 -5.37
N LYS A 69 3.27 -12.46 -6.19
CA LYS A 69 3.28 -12.62 -7.66
C LYS A 69 4.55 -12.02 -8.24
N GLU A 70 5.60 -12.83 -8.32
CA GLU A 70 6.70 -12.55 -9.25
C GLU A 70 6.13 -12.40 -10.67
N PRO A 71 6.60 -11.42 -11.45
CA PRO A 71 6.16 -11.30 -12.84
C PRO A 71 6.65 -12.52 -13.62
N GLU A 72 5.72 -13.34 -14.12
CA GLU A 72 6.01 -14.30 -15.19
C GLU A 72 6.45 -13.53 -16.43
N ILE A 73 7.76 -13.30 -16.56
CA ILE A 73 8.37 -12.87 -17.81
C ILE A 73 8.44 -14.12 -18.69
N GLU A 74 7.42 -14.32 -19.51
CA GLU A 74 7.46 -15.27 -20.62
C GLU A 74 8.63 -14.90 -21.55
N GLY A 75 9.78 -15.57 -21.38
CA GLY A 75 10.93 -15.39 -22.28
C GLY A 75 12.33 -15.77 -21.78
N ALA A 76 12.50 -16.24 -20.54
CA ALA A 76 13.83 -16.53 -19.99
C ALA A 76 13.96 -17.91 -19.32
N LYS A 77 13.40 -18.96 -19.93
CA LYS A 77 13.78 -20.34 -19.56
C LYS A 77 14.92 -20.79 -20.48
N ASN A 78 16.16 -20.61 -20.00
CA ASN A 78 17.36 -21.40 -20.30
C ASN A 78 18.62 -20.52 -20.16
N ALA A 79 19.06 -20.28 -18.91
CA ALA A 79 20.46 -20.09 -18.52
C ALA A 79 20.53 -19.64 -17.04
N LYS A 80 20.26 -20.54 -16.09
CA LYS A 80 20.69 -20.39 -14.69
C LYS A 80 21.03 -21.78 -14.13
N GLU A 81 22.18 -22.30 -14.53
CA GLU A 81 22.95 -23.23 -13.69
C GLU A 81 24.19 -22.44 -13.26
N GLY A 82 24.22 -22.08 -11.98
CA GLY A 82 25.20 -21.16 -11.41
C GLY A 82 24.57 -20.52 -10.18
N ALA A 83 24.66 -21.24 -9.06
CA ALA A 83 24.19 -20.79 -7.76
C ALA A 83 24.83 -19.45 -7.38
N ALA A 84 24.03 -18.38 -7.44
CA ALA A 84 24.25 -17.17 -6.68
C ALA A 84 23.24 -17.18 -5.55
N GLU A 85 23.74 -17.09 -4.32
CA GLU A 85 22.95 -16.91 -3.11
C GLU A 85 21.95 -15.77 -3.33
N GLU A 86 20.65 -16.06 -3.12
CA GLU A 86 19.58 -15.06 -3.12
C GLU A 86 19.77 -14.10 -1.94
N GLY A 87 20.60 -13.07 -2.15
CA GLY A 87 20.58 -11.87 -1.32
C GLY A 87 19.25 -11.17 -1.53
N ALA A 88 18.45 -11.02 -0.49
CA ALA A 88 17.15 -10.35 -0.53
C ALA A 88 17.29 -8.97 -1.18
N ALA A 89 16.71 -8.79 -2.37
CA ALA A 89 16.75 -7.53 -3.11
C ALA A 89 16.28 -6.38 -2.20
N GLU A 90 17.03 -5.27 -2.19
CA GLU A 90 16.62 -4.08 -1.45
C GLU A 90 15.41 -3.44 -2.15
N GLU A 91 14.32 -3.26 -1.42
CA GLU A 91 13.10 -2.62 -1.91
C GLU A 91 13.10 -1.14 -1.50
N GLY A 92 12.87 -0.27 -2.48
CA GLY A 92 12.66 1.15 -2.26
C GLY A 92 11.18 1.50 -2.22
N LEU A 93 10.80 2.48 -1.41
CA LEU A 93 9.45 3.06 -1.40
C LEU A 93 9.53 4.52 -1.85
N ALA A 94 8.67 4.95 -2.77
CA ALA A 94 8.49 6.38 -3.05
C ALA A 94 7.41 6.97 -2.14
N VAL A 95 7.79 7.90 -1.27
CA VAL A 95 6.92 8.47 -0.24
C VAL A 95 6.71 9.96 -0.47
N SER A 96 5.46 10.34 -0.76
CA SER A 96 5.06 11.73 -0.98
C SER A 96 4.66 12.48 0.30
N GLY A 97 4.34 11.74 1.35
CA GLY A 97 3.77 12.26 2.59
C GLY A 97 2.24 12.24 2.64
N GLY A 98 1.56 12.08 1.50
CA GLY A 98 0.11 11.87 1.44
C GLY A 98 -0.33 10.51 2.00
N VAL A 99 -1.62 10.42 2.33
CA VAL A 99 -2.24 9.24 2.97
C VAL A 99 -1.94 7.93 2.25
N ASP A 100 -2.00 7.93 0.91
CA ASP A 100 -1.79 6.73 0.10
C ASP A 100 -0.36 6.18 0.27
N SER A 101 0.65 7.07 0.21
CA SER A 101 2.05 6.68 0.40
C SER A 101 2.42 6.32 1.83
N MET A 102 1.72 6.91 2.80
CA MET A 102 1.91 6.57 4.21
C MET A 102 1.24 5.23 4.57
N ALA A 103 0.10 4.92 3.97
CA ALA A 103 -0.53 3.60 4.06
C ALA A 103 0.41 2.51 3.54
N LEU A 104 0.96 2.71 2.33
CA LEU A 104 1.94 1.80 1.74
C LEU A 104 3.15 1.59 2.67
N ALA A 105 3.71 2.68 3.20
CA ALA A 105 4.85 2.61 4.11
C ALA A 105 4.54 1.79 5.37
N SER A 106 3.37 2.00 5.98
CA SER A 106 2.96 1.24 7.17
C SER A 106 2.77 -0.25 6.86
N LEU A 107 2.07 -0.58 5.76
CA LEU A 107 1.86 -1.97 5.34
C LEU A 107 3.19 -2.68 5.06
N CYS A 108 4.12 -2.04 4.34
CA CYS A 108 5.44 -2.61 4.09
C CYS A 108 6.24 -2.81 5.38
N SER A 109 6.17 -1.87 6.32
CA SER A 109 6.83 -1.99 7.62
C SER A 109 6.27 -3.13 8.47
N GLU A 110 4.96 -3.26 8.54
CA GLU A 110 4.28 -4.37 9.22
C GLU A 110 4.67 -5.70 8.57
N ASN A 111 4.76 -5.76 7.24
CA ASN A 111 5.04 -6.99 6.52
C ASN A 111 6.48 -7.43 6.77
N ALA A 112 7.41 -6.48 6.71
CA ALA A 112 8.82 -6.70 7.03
C ALA A 112 9.00 -7.27 8.46
N GLN A 113 8.15 -6.89 9.40
CA GLN A 113 8.16 -7.42 10.77
C GLN A 113 7.59 -8.85 10.84
N VAL A 114 6.50 -9.13 10.13
CA VAL A 114 5.89 -10.47 10.07
C VAL A 114 6.85 -11.50 9.48
N ILE A 115 7.53 -11.15 8.39
CA ILE A 115 8.48 -12.05 7.70
C ILE A 115 9.90 -12.02 8.31
N ASN A 116 10.12 -11.26 9.38
CA ASN A 116 11.41 -11.04 10.02
C ASN A 116 12.53 -10.67 9.01
N ARG A 117 12.24 -9.69 8.15
CA ARG A 117 13.16 -9.23 7.11
C ARG A 117 14.42 -8.66 7.74
N GLN A 118 15.59 -9.12 7.29
CA GLN A 118 16.87 -8.62 7.79
C GLN A 118 17.33 -7.32 7.11
N THR A 119 16.88 -7.06 5.88
CA THR A 119 17.21 -5.84 5.15
C THR A 119 16.20 -4.72 5.45
N PRO A 120 16.67 -3.51 5.81
CA PRO A 120 15.79 -2.38 6.08
C PRO A 120 15.19 -1.85 4.76
N LEU A 121 13.92 -1.44 4.82
CA LEU A 121 13.26 -0.76 3.71
C LEU A 121 13.79 0.69 3.59
N VAL A 122 14.04 1.13 2.36
CA VAL A 122 14.51 2.51 2.09
C VAL A 122 13.35 3.34 1.54
N GLY A 123 13.03 4.45 2.21
CA GLY A 123 11.96 5.36 1.81
C GLY A 123 12.52 6.63 1.15
N PHE A 124 12.26 6.82 -0.14
CA PHE A 124 12.64 8.02 -0.89
C PHE A 124 11.56 9.10 -0.80
N ILE A 125 11.93 10.27 -0.30
CA ILE A 125 11.09 11.46 -0.19
C ILE A 125 11.65 12.52 -1.13
N VAL A 126 10.83 13.10 -1.99
CA VAL A 126 11.31 14.14 -2.93
C VAL A 126 10.90 15.53 -2.45
N ASP A 127 11.89 16.35 -2.08
CA ASP A 127 11.70 17.77 -1.81
C ASP A 127 11.74 18.54 -3.13
N HIS A 128 10.56 18.95 -3.60
CA HIS A 128 10.38 19.65 -4.86
C HIS A 128 10.86 21.11 -4.81
N LYS A 129 11.02 21.73 -3.63
CA LYS A 129 11.39 23.15 -3.47
C LYS A 129 10.54 24.16 -4.28
N LEU A 130 9.29 23.79 -4.59
CA LEU A 130 8.37 24.65 -5.35
C LEU A 130 7.69 25.73 -4.50
N ARG A 131 7.64 25.53 -3.18
CA ARG A 131 7.05 26.47 -2.23
C ARG A 131 7.79 26.51 -0.91
N GLU A 132 7.59 27.60 -0.17
CA GLU A 132 7.99 27.67 1.23
C GLU A 132 7.29 26.56 2.03
N GLY A 133 8.04 25.91 2.92
CA GLY A 133 7.56 24.78 3.73
C GLY A 133 7.78 23.38 3.14
N SER A 134 8.07 23.24 1.84
CA SER A 134 8.33 21.94 1.18
C SER A 134 9.40 21.11 1.92
N THR A 135 10.51 21.74 2.28
CA THR A 135 11.59 21.09 3.03
C THR A 135 11.17 20.67 4.44
N GLN A 136 10.31 21.44 5.11
CA GLN A 136 9.83 21.07 6.44
C GLN A 136 8.87 19.89 6.38
N GLU A 137 8.02 19.83 5.37
CA GLU A 137 7.15 18.68 5.14
C GLU A 137 7.95 17.41 4.84
N ALA A 138 8.95 17.50 3.96
CA ALA A 138 9.85 16.38 3.69
C ALA A 138 10.55 15.87 4.97
N ARG A 139 10.91 16.76 5.90
CA ARG A 139 11.46 16.40 7.22
C ARG A 139 10.42 15.71 8.11
N ASN A 140 9.19 16.23 8.17
CA ASN A 140 8.13 15.63 8.96
C ASN A 140 7.78 14.21 8.45
N VAL A 141 7.75 14.02 7.13
CA VAL A 141 7.58 12.69 6.51
C VAL A 141 8.75 11.78 6.87
N ALA A 142 9.99 12.27 6.81
CA ALA A 142 11.17 11.48 7.19
C ALA A 142 11.13 11.03 8.66
N GLU A 143 10.69 11.89 9.58
CA GLU A 143 10.48 11.52 10.99
C GLU A 143 9.44 10.43 11.15
N GLU A 144 8.35 10.52 10.39
CA GLU A 144 7.30 9.52 10.42
C GLU A 144 7.74 8.17 9.85
N LEU A 145 8.54 8.16 8.78
CA LEU A 145 9.12 6.92 8.25
C LEU A 145 10.07 6.25 9.26
N ARG A 146 10.87 7.01 10.00
CA ARG A 146 11.69 6.44 11.08
C ARG A 146 10.85 5.80 12.17
N ARG A 147 9.68 6.39 12.50
CA ARG A 147 8.72 5.79 13.45
C ARG A 147 8.20 4.44 12.95
N LEU A 148 8.02 4.31 11.64
CA LEU A 148 7.66 3.07 10.95
C LEU A 148 8.87 2.16 10.66
N ARG A 149 10.06 2.41 11.24
CA ARG A 149 11.28 1.60 11.01
C ARG A 149 11.73 1.52 9.54
N ILE A 150 11.44 2.56 8.75
CA ILE A 150 11.90 2.70 7.36
C ILE A 150 13.01 3.76 7.35
N GLU A 151 14.11 3.50 6.65
CA GLU A 151 15.23 4.43 6.53
C GLU A 151 14.91 5.53 5.50
N PRO A 152 14.72 6.80 5.92
CA PRO A 152 14.31 7.86 4.99
C PRO A 152 15.49 8.47 4.24
N ARG A 153 15.32 8.71 2.94
CA ARG A 153 16.24 9.46 2.07
C ARG A 153 15.52 10.62 1.42
N VAL A 154 15.90 11.84 1.80
CA VAL A 154 15.33 13.07 1.22
C VAL A 154 16.14 13.49 0.00
N LEU A 155 15.52 13.39 -1.17
CA LEU A 155 16.07 13.77 -2.47
C LEU A 155 15.60 15.18 -2.81
N THR A 156 16.52 16.12 -2.87
CA THR A 156 16.19 17.52 -3.21
C THR A 156 16.32 17.75 -4.71
N LEU A 157 15.30 18.32 -5.35
CA LEU A 157 15.38 18.66 -6.77
C LEU A 157 16.19 19.94 -6.99
N ASP A 158 17.08 19.93 -8.00
CA ASP A 158 17.82 21.11 -8.46
C ASP A 158 17.14 21.69 -9.72
N TRP A 159 16.73 22.95 -9.63
CA TRP A 159 16.05 23.68 -10.70
C TRP A 159 16.97 24.58 -11.52
N LYS A 160 18.24 24.75 -11.14
CA LYS A 160 19.15 25.75 -11.74
C LYS A 160 19.24 25.66 -13.27
N HIS A 161 19.15 24.46 -13.82
CA HIS A 161 19.26 24.21 -15.27
C HIS A 161 17.93 24.21 -16.03
N HIS A 162 16.80 24.40 -15.34
CA HIS A 162 15.45 24.27 -15.90
C HIS A 162 14.64 25.57 -15.88
N GLY A 163 15.24 26.68 -15.46
CA GLY A 163 14.57 27.98 -15.34
C GLY A 163 13.87 28.17 -13.99
N ASN A 164 13.22 29.32 -13.82
CA ASN A 164 12.45 29.59 -12.60
C ASN A 164 11.17 28.74 -12.62
N PRO A 165 10.91 27.87 -11.63
CA PRO A 165 9.73 27.00 -11.60
C PRO A 165 8.41 27.76 -11.79
N SER A 166 8.34 29.02 -11.36
CA SER A 166 7.16 29.86 -11.49
C SER A 166 6.84 30.33 -12.92
N THR A 167 7.76 30.15 -13.87
CA THR A 167 7.63 30.65 -15.25
C THR A 167 7.67 29.56 -16.32
N VAL A 168 7.84 28.29 -15.93
CA VAL A 168 8.00 27.17 -16.86
C VAL A 168 6.63 26.65 -17.31
N GLU A 169 6.40 26.61 -18.63
CA GLU A 169 5.25 25.91 -19.21
C GLU A 169 5.33 24.41 -18.89
N HIS A 170 4.20 23.79 -18.53
CA HIS A 170 4.11 22.38 -18.15
C HIS A 170 4.96 21.96 -16.93
N LEU A 171 5.06 22.84 -15.92
CA LEU A 171 5.79 22.59 -14.67
C LEU A 171 5.50 21.21 -14.04
N GLU A 172 4.25 20.74 -14.07
CA GLU A 172 3.87 19.44 -13.51
C GLU A 172 4.58 18.27 -14.20
N HIS A 173 4.63 18.28 -15.53
CA HIS A 173 5.31 17.23 -16.30
C HIS A 173 6.81 17.25 -16.02
N LEU A 174 7.42 18.44 -15.98
CA LEU A 174 8.83 18.58 -15.64
C LEU A 174 9.12 18.13 -14.20
N ALA A 175 8.30 18.53 -13.23
CA ALA A 175 8.42 18.11 -11.84
C ALA A 175 8.30 16.59 -11.69
N ARG A 176 7.36 15.98 -12.42
CA ARG A 176 7.19 14.52 -12.50
C ARG A 176 8.44 13.84 -13.05
N LYS A 177 8.99 14.36 -14.16
CA LYS A 177 10.23 13.85 -14.78
C LYS A 177 11.41 13.92 -13.82
N LEU A 178 11.67 15.09 -13.24
CA LEU A 178 12.76 15.30 -12.29
C LEU A 178 12.62 14.41 -11.05
N ARG A 179 11.38 14.22 -10.56
CA ARG A 179 11.09 13.33 -9.43
C ARG A 179 11.50 11.89 -9.73
N PHE A 180 11.06 11.32 -10.85
CA PHE A 180 11.42 9.94 -11.19
C PHE A 180 12.91 9.79 -11.50
N GLN A 181 13.54 10.77 -12.15
CA GLN A 181 14.98 10.73 -12.39
C GLN A 181 15.80 10.79 -11.09
N ALA A 182 15.38 11.61 -10.12
CA ALA A 182 16.03 11.67 -8.81
C ALA A 182 15.89 10.34 -8.07
N ILE A 183 14.68 9.77 -8.04
CA ILE A 183 14.44 8.47 -7.40
C ILE A 183 15.20 7.36 -8.12
N GLY A 184 15.19 7.33 -9.45
CA GLY A 184 15.89 6.31 -10.24
C GLY A 184 17.39 6.30 -9.98
N ARG A 185 18.04 7.47 -9.95
CA ARG A 185 19.46 7.59 -9.59
C ARG A 185 19.74 7.10 -8.18
N ALA A 186 18.87 7.45 -7.23
CA ALA A 186 19.00 6.95 -5.87
C ALA A 186 18.84 5.42 -5.83
N CYS A 187 17.85 4.85 -6.53
CA CYS A 187 17.69 3.40 -6.62
C CYS A 187 18.96 2.71 -7.14
N SER A 188 19.58 3.23 -8.20
CA SER A 188 20.85 2.69 -8.71
C SER A 188 22.00 2.83 -7.70
N GLU A 189 22.10 3.96 -6.99
CA GLU A 189 23.13 4.19 -5.96
C GLU A 189 23.01 3.23 -4.77
N TYR A 190 21.78 2.90 -4.37
CA TYR A 190 21.49 1.99 -3.25
C TYR A 190 21.30 0.53 -3.69
N GLY A 191 21.47 0.18 -4.97
CA GLY A 191 21.27 -1.20 -5.43
C GLY A 191 19.82 -1.70 -5.35
N ILE A 192 18.85 -0.78 -5.44
CA ILE A 192 17.43 -1.08 -5.38
C ILE A 192 16.91 -1.36 -6.79
N GLU A 193 16.43 -2.57 -7.02
CA GLU A 193 15.86 -3.00 -8.30
C GLU A 193 14.32 -2.86 -8.32
N SER A 194 13.68 -2.83 -7.15
CA SER A 194 12.22 -2.75 -7.01
C SER A 194 11.80 -1.49 -6.25
N LEU A 195 11.08 -0.59 -6.93
CA LEU A 195 10.52 0.64 -6.37
C LEU A 195 9.00 0.53 -6.20
N LEU A 196 8.52 0.54 -4.97
CA LEU A 196 7.11 0.53 -4.62
C LEU A 196 6.53 1.96 -4.66
N VAL A 197 5.38 2.12 -5.29
CA VAL A 197 4.63 3.39 -5.34
C VAL A 197 3.15 3.19 -5.00
N ALA A 198 2.56 4.16 -4.32
CA ALA A 198 1.20 4.07 -3.79
C ALA A 198 0.11 4.49 -4.78
N HIS A 199 0.15 3.95 -6.01
CA HIS A 199 -0.99 4.09 -6.92
C HIS A 199 -2.11 3.14 -6.50
N HIS A 200 -3.35 3.64 -6.54
CA HIS A 200 -4.52 2.93 -6.02
C HIS A 200 -5.66 2.77 -7.06
N ALA A 201 -6.81 2.21 -6.67
CA ALA A 201 -7.92 1.92 -7.56
C ALA A 201 -8.51 3.18 -8.21
N ASP A 202 -8.59 4.28 -7.48
CA ASP A 202 -9.12 5.54 -8.04
C ASP A 202 -8.14 6.10 -9.09
N ASP A 203 -6.82 5.93 -8.91
CA ASP A 203 -5.84 6.30 -9.95
C ASP A 203 -6.07 5.52 -11.26
N GLN A 204 -6.53 4.26 -11.16
CA GLN A 204 -6.92 3.46 -12.31
C GLN A 204 -8.15 4.06 -12.99
N ALA A 205 -9.18 4.36 -12.22
CA ALA A 205 -10.42 4.95 -12.72
C ALA A 205 -10.12 6.28 -13.43
N GLU A 206 -9.35 7.17 -12.80
CA GLU A 206 -8.90 8.44 -13.39
C GLU A 206 -8.14 8.21 -14.70
N THR A 207 -7.18 7.28 -14.71
CA THR A 207 -6.37 7.00 -15.90
C THR A 207 -7.20 6.47 -17.06
N VAL A 208 -8.16 5.58 -16.79
CA VAL A 208 -9.05 5.03 -17.80
C VAL A 208 -9.99 6.14 -18.33
N LEU A 209 -10.57 6.96 -17.45
CA LEU A 209 -11.42 8.08 -17.85
C LEU A 209 -10.65 9.12 -18.69
N MET A 210 -9.43 9.48 -18.29
CA MET A 210 -8.56 10.37 -19.07
C MET A 210 -8.31 9.80 -20.47
N ARG A 211 -8.10 8.49 -20.59
CA ARG A 211 -7.89 7.82 -21.88
C ARG A 211 -9.15 7.75 -22.74
N ILE A 212 -10.33 7.57 -22.12
CA ILE A 212 -11.61 7.66 -22.84
C ILE A 212 -11.80 9.07 -23.39
N VAL A 213 -11.57 10.11 -22.59
CA VAL A 213 -11.63 11.52 -23.03
C VAL A 213 -10.62 11.80 -24.15
N GLY A 214 -9.43 11.20 -24.06
CA GLY A 214 -8.40 11.24 -25.10
C GLY A 214 -8.72 10.42 -26.36
N LYS A 215 -9.91 9.80 -26.46
CA LYS A 215 -10.35 8.95 -27.58
C LYS A 215 -9.45 7.75 -27.84
N TYR A 216 -8.86 7.18 -26.79
CA TYR A 216 -8.18 5.90 -26.88
C TYR A 216 -9.20 4.75 -26.86
N PHE A 217 -8.93 3.68 -27.61
CA PHE A 217 -9.80 2.50 -27.72
C PHE A 217 -9.00 1.19 -27.60
N GLY A 218 -9.69 0.08 -27.33
CA GLY A 218 -9.10 -1.25 -27.28
C GLY A 218 -7.96 -1.34 -26.26
N SER A 219 -6.78 -1.79 -26.70
CA SER A 219 -5.58 -1.88 -25.86
C SER A 219 -5.10 -0.54 -25.31
N GLY A 220 -5.46 0.58 -25.94
CA GLY A 220 -5.15 1.93 -25.48
C GLY A 220 -5.87 2.34 -24.18
N LEU A 221 -6.90 1.58 -23.78
CA LEU A 221 -7.62 1.78 -22.51
C LEU A 221 -7.00 1.05 -21.31
N ARG A 222 -6.01 0.18 -21.53
CA ARG A 222 -5.34 -0.55 -20.44
C ARG A 222 -4.82 0.43 -19.41
N GLY A 223 -5.26 0.36 -18.17
CA GLY A 223 -4.90 1.27 -17.08
C GLY A 223 -3.42 1.26 -16.67
N ILE A 224 -3.15 1.49 -15.40
CA ILE A 224 -1.80 1.44 -14.85
C ILE A 224 -1.41 -0.03 -14.63
N GLY A 225 -0.22 -0.45 -15.08
CA GLY A 225 0.25 -1.83 -14.86
C GLY A 225 0.75 -2.05 -13.43
N CYS A 226 0.61 -3.26 -12.89
CA CYS A 226 1.14 -3.62 -11.56
C CYS A 226 2.67 -3.53 -11.48
N SER A 227 3.37 -3.90 -12.54
CA SER A 227 4.82 -3.73 -12.72
C SER A 227 5.15 -3.10 -14.07
N ARG A 228 6.04 -2.11 -14.08
CA ARG A 228 6.57 -1.43 -15.28
C ARG A 228 7.96 -0.87 -14.98
N PRO A 229 8.85 -0.72 -15.98
CA PRO A 229 10.09 0.03 -15.82
C PRO A 229 9.83 1.44 -15.27
N ILE A 230 10.79 1.99 -14.53
CA ILE A 230 10.70 3.33 -14.00
C ILE A 230 10.53 4.36 -15.13
N PRO A 231 9.48 5.20 -15.10
CA PRO A 231 9.23 6.14 -16.17
C PRO A 231 10.23 7.29 -16.14
N GLU A 232 10.36 8.02 -17.26
CA GLU A 232 11.15 9.27 -17.37
C GLU A 232 12.67 9.13 -17.15
N CYS A 233 13.20 7.90 -17.10
CA CYS A 233 14.61 7.61 -16.81
C CYS A 233 15.42 7.11 -18.01
N GLN A 234 14.92 7.33 -19.23
CA GLN A 234 15.60 6.87 -20.45
C GLN A 234 17.02 7.42 -20.52
N GLY A 235 18.00 6.53 -20.73
CA GLY A 235 19.41 6.87 -20.84
C GLY A 235 20.15 7.04 -19.51
N ILE A 236 19.53 6.73 -18.37
CA ILE A 236 20.21 6.65 -17.08
C ILE A 236 20.71 5.21 -16.88
N TYR A 237 22.03 5.04 -16.94
CA TYR A 237 22.69 3.74 -16.73
C TYR A 237 22.32 3.13 -15.38
N GLY A 238 21.97 1.84 -15.36
CA GLY A 238 21.58 1.11 -14.15
C GLY A 238 20.14 1.35 -13.68
N VAL A 239 19.37 2.15 -14.43
CA VAL A 239 18.02 2.58 -14.02
C VAL A 239 16.95 2.18 -15.03
N ASP A 240 17.19 2.41 -16.32
CA ASP A 240 16.27 2.01 -17.40
C ASP A 240 16.99 1.04 -18.33
N GLN A 241 16.51 -0.21 -18.37
CA GLN A 241 16.91 -1.27 -19.31
C GLN A 241 18.44 -1.47 -19.40
N SER A 242 19.15 -1.31 -18.29
CA SER A 242 20.62 -1.40 -18.20
C SER A 242 21.08 -1.73 -16.78
N GLY A 243 22.33 -2.18 -16.63
CA GLY A 243 22.94 -2.46 -15.32
C GLY A 243 23.12 -3.94 -14.96
N SER A 244 22.54 -4.88 -15.71
CA SER A 244 22.75 -6.32 -15.53
C SER A 244 23.34 -6.93 -16.81
N PRO A 245 24.64 -7.29 -16.83
CA PRO A 245 25.24 -7.88 -18.01
C PRO A 245 24.70 -9.29 -18.22
N ARG A 246 24.15 -9.54 -19.40
CA ARG A 246 23.64 -10.83 -19.85
C ARG A 246 24.38 -11.28 -21.10
N LEU A 247 24.85 -12.53 -21.06
CA LEU A 247 25.47 -13.17 -22.21
C LEU A 247 24.37 -13.73 -23.12
N VAL A 248 24.30 -13.22 -24.36
CA VAL A 248 23.42 -13.80 -25.38
C VAL A 248 24.25 -14.65 -26.31
N LYS A 249 23.94 -15.95 -26.34
CA LYS A 249 24.52 -16.88 -27.31
C LYS A 249 23.73 -16.78 -28.61
N SER A 250 24.44 -16.68 -29.74
CA SER A 250 23.83 -16.78 -31.07
C SER A 250 23.06 -18.10 -31.20
N ARG A 251 21.87 -18.04 -31.77
CA ARG A 251 20.88 -19.13 -31.73
C ARG A 251 21.05 -20.19 -32.83
N GLU A 252 22.11 -20.11 -33.63
CA GLU A 252 22.35 -21.03 -34.75
C GLU A 252 23.76 -21.62 -34.72
N PRO A 253 23.91 -22.96 -34.84
CA PRO A 253 25.20 -23.60 -35.07
C PRO A 253 25.53 -23.57 -36.56
N GLU A 254 25.83 -22.41 -37.13
CA GLU A 254 26.35 -22.33 -38.49
C GLU A 254 27.88 -22.36 -38.48
N THR A 255 28.42 -23.58 -38.63
CA THR A 255 29.60 -23.98 -39.45
C THR A 255 30.90 -23.16 -39.42
N THR A 256 31.04 -22.18 -38.53
CA THR A 256 32.25 -21.38 -38.32
C THR A 256 32.55 -21.34 -36.83
N ASN A 257 33.82 -21.54 -36.45
CA ASN A 257 34.27 -21.60 -35.05
C ASN A 257 34.14 -20.27 -34.29
N ASP A 258 33.49 -19.26 -34.85
CA ASP A 258 33.38 -17.92 -34.30
C ASP A 258 31.97 -17.70 -33.71
N ALA A 259 31.65 -18.44 -32.65
CA ALA A 259 30.54 -18.09 -31.78
C ALA A 259 30.88 -16.77 -31.08
N HIS A 260 30.43 -15.64 -31.63
CA HIS A 260 30.59 -14.34 -30.99
C HIS A 260 29.66 -14.25 -29.78
N GLU A 261 30.23 -14.33 -28.58
CA GLU A 261 29.55 -14.01 -27.34
C GLU A 261 29.31 -12.49 -27.29
N MET A 262 28.05 -12.08 -27.27
CA MET A 262 27.68 -10.67 -27.14
C MET A 262 27.15 -10.41 -25.73
N LEU A 263 27.80 -9.50 -25.01
CA LEU A 263 27.32 -8.97 -23.75
C LEU A 263 26.26 -7.91 -24.06
N ILE A 264 25.03 -8.17 -23.65
CA ILE A 264 23.94 -7.19 -23.68
C ILE A 264 23.61 -6.87 -22.23
N GLU A 265 23.46 -5.60 -21.89
CA GLU A 265 22.91 -5.24 -20.59
C GLU A 265 21.38 -5.25 -20.64
N ASP A 266 20.76 -5.99 -19.74
CA ASP A 266 19.35 -5.85 -19.38
C ASP A 266 19.23 -5.36 -17.92
N GLY A 267 18.02 -5.26 -17.38
CA GLY A 267 17.81 -4.87 -15.98
C GLY A 267 17.43 -3.39 -15.76
N GLY A 268 17.65 -2.91 -14.55
CA GLY A 268 17.20 -1.58 -14.09
C GLY A 268 16.02 -1.65 -13.11
N VAL A 269 15.46 -0.48 -12.79
CA VAL A 269 14.50 -0.32 -11.71
C VAL A 269 13.07 -0.59 -12.20
N SER A 270 12.40 -1.52 -11.55
CA SER A 270 10.99 -1.84 -11.78
C SER A 270 10.09 -1.15 -10.76
N VAL A 271 9.04 -0.48 -11.24
CA VAL A 271 8.03 0.18 -10.41
C VAL A 271 6.86 -0.75 -10.14
N LEU A 272 6.71 -1.13 -8.88
CA LEU A 272 5.65 -1.98 -8.35
C LEU A 272 4.53 -1.16 -7.72
N ARG A 273 3.28 -1.59 -7.91
CA ARG A 273 2.07 -0.89 -7.44
C ARG A 273 1.16 -1.87 -6.71
N PRO A 274 1.47 -2.22 -5.45
CA PRO A 274 0.69 -3.20 -4.71
C PRO A 274 -0.72 -2.71 -4.37
N LEU A 275 -0.94 -1.39 -4.33
CA LEU A 275 -2.21 -0.82 -3.88
C LEU A 275 -3.29 -0.65 -4.96
N LEU A 276 -3.05 -1.11 -6.19
CA LEU A 276 -3.97 -0.88 -7.32
C LEU A 276 -5.39 -1.40 -7.12
N SER A 277 -5.58 -2.36 -6.22
CA SER A 277 -6.89 -2.96 -5.93
C SER A 277 -7.63 -2.25 -4.79
N PHE A 278 -6.98 -1.34 -4.07
CA PHE A 278 -7.57 -0.65 -2.91
C PHE A 278 -8.02 0.75 -3.28
N THR A 279 -9.13 1.19 -2.71
CA THR A 279 -9.67 2.54 -2.85
C THR A 279 -8.98 3.52 -1.92
N LYS A 280 -9.08 4.82 -2.23
CA LYS A 280 -8.55 5.87 -1.36
C LYS A 280 -9.20 5.86 0.03
N GLU A 281 -10.49 5.56 0.09
CA GLU A 281 -11.24 5.47 1.33
C GLU A 281 -10.67 4.36 2.23
N GLU A 282 -10.45 3.15 1.70
CA GLU A 282 -9.86 2.03 2.45
C GLU A 282 -8.46 2.37 2.98
N LEU A 283 -7.60 3.00 2.16
CA LEU A 283 -6.26 3.42 2.59
C LEU A 283 -6.31 4.47 3.69
N THR A 284 -7.30 5.37 3.63
CA THR A 284 -7.52 6.40 4.64
C THR A 284 -8.03 5.81 5.96
N GLU A 285 -8.95 4.85 5.90
CA GLU A 285 -9.46 4.13 7.07
C GLU A 285 -8.36 3.31 7.74
N TYR A 286 -7.55 2.61 6.94
CA TYR A 286 -6.37 1.90 7.43
C TYR A 286 -5.40 2.84 8.15
N CYS A 287 -5.03 3.98 7.56
CA CYS A 287 -4.13 4.95 8.21
C CYS A 287 -4.67 5.46 9.55
N LYS A 288 -5.99 5.69 9.64
CA LYS A 288 -6.65 6.09 10.89
C LYS A 288 -6.58 4.98 11.95
N ALA A 289 -6.88 3.74 11.56
CA ALA A 289 -6.82 2.58 12.44
C ALA A 289 -5.39 2.31 12.96
N ALA A 290 -4.41 2.35 12.06
CA ALA A 290 -2.99 2.17 12.37
C ALA A 290 -2.34 3.40 13.03
N LYS A 291 -3.07 4.51 13.18
CA LYS A 291 -2.60 5.79 13.76
C LYS A 291 -1.34 6.33 13.06
N VAL A 292 -1.26 6.13 11.75
CA VAL A 292 -0.18 6.65 10.89
C VAL A 292 -0.43 8.13 10.66
N ARG A 293 0.60 8.97 10.80
CA ARG A 293 0.46 10.40 10.49
C ARG A 293 0.75 10.62 9.01
N TRP A 294 -0.03 11.48 8.36
CA TRP A 294 0.22 11.90 6.98
C TRP A 294 0.13 13.43 6.86
N PHE A 295 0.71 13.96 5.78
CA PHE A 295 0.85 15.39 5.52
C PHE A 295 0.30 15.67 4.12
N GLU A 296 -0.88 16.28 4.04
CA GLU A 296 -1.49 16.62 2.75
C GLU A 296 -0.96 17.94 2.19
N ASP A 297 -0.51 17.92 0.94
CA ASP A 297 -0.13 19.13 0.21
C ASP A 297 -1.37 19.90 -0.26
N ARG A 298 -1.45 21.19 0.08
CA ARG A 298 -2.53 22.11 -0.32
C ARG A 298 -2.61 22.30 -1.83
N THR A 299 -1.52 22.06 -2.56
CA THR A 299 -1.45 22.21 -4.03
C THR A 299 -2.33 21.19 -4.76
N ASN A 300 -2.64 20.04 -4.15
CA ASN A 300 -3.52 19.01 -4.74
C ASN A 300 -5.00 19.42 -4.80
N ALA A 301 -5.39 20.54 -4.17
CA ALA A 301 -6.78 20.97 -4.07
C ALA A 301 -7.25 21.86 -5.22
N ASP A 302 -6.36 22.31 -6.13
CA ASP A 302 -6.78 23.22 -7.21
C ASP A 302 -7.34 22.43 -8.41
N PRO A 303 -8.66 22.53 -8.71
CA PRO A 303 -9.30 21.78 -9.79
C PRO A 303 -8.90 22.26 -11.19
N LYS A 304 -8.31 23.47 -11.28
CA LYS A 304 -8.07 24.17 -12.56
C LYS A 304 -6.77 23.79 -13.25
N PHE A 305 -5.86 23.09 -12.55
CA PHE A 305 -4.50 22.91 -13.04
C PHE A 305 -4.22 21.56 -13.72
N ALA A 306 -5.08 20.54 -13.57
CA ALA A 306 -4.90 19.25 -14.22
C ALA A 306 -6.23 18.56 -14.55
N LEU A 307 -6.33 17.93 -15.74
CA LEU A 307 -7.48 17.10 -16.16
C LEU A 307 -7.86 16.05 -15.10
N ARG A 308 -6.84 15.55 -14.40
CA ARG A 308 -6.97 14.59 -13.30
C ARG A 308 -7.74 15.16 -12.10
N ASN A 309 -7.44 16.40 -11.71
CA ASN A 309 -8.15 17.09 -10.63
C ASN A 309 -9.59 17.42 -11.05
N THR A 310 -9.83 17.73 -12.33
CA THR A 310 -11.18 17.91 -12.87
C THR A 310 -12.00 16.62 -12.78
N ILE A 311 -11.40 15.46 -13.09
CA ILE A 311 -12.07 14.15 -12.98
C ILE A 311 -12.38 13.84 -11.51
N ARG A 312 -11.43 14.06 -10.59
CA ARG A 312 -11.66 13.91 -9.14
C ARG A 312 -12.80 14.80 -8.64
N HIS A 313 -12.84 16.06 -9.08
CA HIS A 313 -13.92 16.98 -8.72
C HIS A 313 -15.27 16.51 -9.26
N LEU A 314 -15.31 16.05 -10.51
CA LEU A 314 -16.52 15.51 -11.12
C LEU A 314 -17.04 14.28 -10.37
N GLN A 315 -16.17 13.34 -10.01
CA GLN A 315 -16.55 12.14 -9.25
C GLN A 315 -17.11 12.48 -7.87
N LYS A 316 -16.60 13.54 -7.23
CA LYS A 316 -16.98 13.91 -5.87
C LYS A 316 -18.23 14.80 -5.80
N ASN A 317 -18.40 15.70 -6.77
CA ASN A 317 -19.41 16.77 -6.72
C ASN A 317 -20.47 16.65 -7.82
N ASP A 318 -20.39 15.64 -8.69
CA ASP A 318 -21.23 15.43 -9.88
C ASP A 318 -21.32 16.68 -10.80
N ARG A 319 -20.30 17.54 -10.75
CA ARG A 319 -20.23 18.82 -11.48
C ARG A 319 -18.81 19.12 -11.92
N LEU A 320 -18.69 19.78 -13.08
CA LEU A 320 -17.41 20.37 -13.51
C LEU A 320 -17.04 21.56 -12.61
N PRO A 321 -15.74 21.76 -12.32
CA PRO A 321 -15.24 22.83 -11.45
C PRO A 321 -15.33 24.24 -12.05
#